data_AF-A0A962YIW7-F1
#
_entry.id   AF-A0A962YIW7-F1
#
_cell.length_a   1.000
_cell.length_b   1.000
_cell.length_c   1.000
_cell.angle_alpha   90.00
_cell.angle_beta   90.00
_cell.angle_gamma   90.00
#
_symmetry.space_group_name_H-M   'P 1'
#
loop_
_entity.id
_entity.type
_entity.pdbx_description
1 polymer ?
#
loop_
_entity_poly.entity_id
_entity_poly.type
_entity_poly.pdbx_seq_one_letter_code
_entity_poly.pdbx_strand_id
1 'polypeptide(L)'
;MDLFVISVVAIVFFLILGLAANALKKRGASSDYPYQYQLQKALFTPAERSFYGVLKQAVGDQYDVFGKVRVADVLTPKRGMNRS
;
A
#
# COMPACT_ATOMS: atom_id res chain seq x y z
N MET A 1 9.54 -0.90 -49.74
CA MET A 1 9.78 -2.08 -48.87
C MET A 1 10.09 -1.63 -47.45
N ASP A 2 11.00 -0.66 -47.26
CA ASP A 2 11.46 -0.22 -45.93
C ASP A 2 10.37 0.43 -45.07
N LEU A 3 9.56 1.33 -45.62
CA LEU A 3 8.49 2.01 -44.86
C LEU A 3 7.37 1.04 -44.41
N PHE A 4 7.08 0.03 -45.23
CA PHE A 4 6.08 -1.01 -44.92
C PHE A 4 6.61 -1.96 -43.85
N VAL A 5 7.89 -2.32 -43.88
CA VAL A 5 8.52 -3.16 -42.85
C VAL A 5 8.58 -2.41 -41.52
N ILE A 6 8.93 -1.11 -41.53
CA ILE A 6 8.95 -0.28 -40.31
C ILE A 6 7.56 -0.16 -39.68
N SER A 7 6.50 0.01 -40.48
CA SER A 7 5.15 0.10 -39.95
C SER A 7 4.67 -1.22 -39.34
N VAL A 8 4.98 -2.36 -39.97
CA VAL A 8 4.66 -3.69 -39.42
C VAL A 8 5.40 -3.94 -38.10
N VAL A 9 6.70 -3.60 -38.02
CA VAL A 9 7.49 -3.76 -36.79
C VAL A 9 6.95 -2.87 -35.66
N ALA A 10 6.57 -1.63 -35.96
CA ALA A 10 5.98 -0.72 -34.98
C ALA A 10 4.65 -1.27 -34.44
N ILE A 11 3.77 -1.78 -35.31
CA ILE A 11 2.49 -2.37 -34.90
C ILE A 11 2.71 -3.58 -33.97
N VAL A 12 3.64 -4.47 -34.31
CA VAL A 12 3.98 -5.64 -33.49
C VAL A 12 4.55 -5.21 -32.14
N PHE A 13 5.41 -4.19 -32.11
CA PHE A 13 5.96 -3.65 -30.87
C PHE A 13 4.87 -3.08 -29.94
N PHE A 14 3.94 -2.29 -30.48
CA PHE A 14 2.81 -1.76 -29.69
C PHE A 14 1.86 -2.87 -29.20
N LEU A 15 1.64 -3.92 -30.00
CA LEU A 15 0.88 -5.10 -29.59
C LEU A 15 1.54 -5.82 -28.39
N ILE A 16 2.86 -6.03 -28.46
CA ILE A 16 3.62 -6.67 -27.39
C ILE A 16 3.57 -5.81 -26.11
N LEU A 17 3.74 -4.49 -26.24
CA LEU A 17 3.62 -3.56 -25.11
C LEU A 17 2.23 -3.60 -24.45
N GLY A 18 1.16 -3.62 -25.27
CA GLY A 18 -0.21 -3.70 -24.77
C GLY A 18 -0.49 -5.00 -24.02
N LEU A 19 0.00 -6.13 -24.53
CA LEU A 19 -0.14 -7.44 -23.89
C LEU A 19 0.66 -7.51 -22.58
N ALA A 20 1.88 -6.99 -22.56
CA ALA A 20 2.73 -6.93 -21.37
C ALA A 20 2.11 -6.07 -20.26
N ALA A 21 1.56 -4.90 -20.61
CA ALA A 21 0.88 -4.01 -19.65
C ALA A 21 -0.34 -4.69 -19.01
N ASN A 22 -1.13 -5.45 -19.78
CA ASN A 22 -2.26 -6.21 -19.26
C ASN A 22 -1.84 -7.37 -18.35
N ALA A 23 -0.75 -8.06 -18.67
CA ALA A 23 -0.20 -9.11 -17.83
C ALA A 23 0.30 -8.58 -16.47
N LEU A 24 0.93 -7.40 -16.46
CA LEU A 24 1.37 -6.72 -15.24
C LEU A 24 0.18 -6.25 -14.39
N LYS A 25 -0.89 -5.75 -15.01
CA LYS A 25 -2.11 -5.33 -14.29
C LYS A 25 -2.84 -6.51 -13.63
N LYS A 26 -2.84 -7.69 -14.26
CA LYS A 26 -3.43 -8.92 -13.68
C LYS A 26 -2.63 -9.50 -12.51
N ARG A 27 -1.32 -9.28 -12.44
CA ARG A 27 -0.49 -9.69 -11.28
C ARG A 27 -0.78 -8.89 -10.00
N GLY A 28 -1.43 -7.73 -10.12
CA GLY A 28 -1.91 -6.93 -8.98
C GLY A 28 -3.35 -7.24 -8.57
N ALA A 29 -4.07 -8.11 -9.29
CA ALA A 29 -5.38 -8.59 -8.89
C ALA A 29 -5.21 -9.67 -7.82
N SER A 30 -5.01 -9.18 -6.59
CA SER A 30 -4.98 -9.92 -5.34
C SER A 30 -5.90 -11.13 -5.33
N SER A 31 -5.32 -12.27 -4.95
CA SER A 31 -5.97 -13.43 -4.36
C SER A 31 -7.27 -13.07 -3.65
N ASP A 32 -8.32 -13.82 -3.97
CA ASP A 32 -9.67 -13.72 -3.44
C ASP A 32 -9.70 -14.10 -1.94
N TYR A 33 -9.11 -13.25 -1.10
CA TYR A 33 -9.26 -13.36 0.35
C TYR A 33 -10.58 -12.69 0.73
N PRO A 34 -11.50 -13.41 1.39
CA PRO A 34 -12.83 -12.89 1.72
C PRO A 34 -12.77 -11.67 2.65
N TYR A 35 -11.67 -11.51 3.40
CA TYR A 35 -11.45 -10.39 4.31
C TYR A 35 -10.30 -9.52 3.81
N GLN A 36 -10.64 -8.32 3.35
CA GLN A 36 -9.68 -7.35 2.88
C GLN A 36 -9.49 -6.26 3.92
N TYR A 37 -8.32 -6.23 4.54
CA TYR A 37 -7.89 -5.17 5.44
C TYR A 37 -6.97 -4.18 4.71
N GLN A 38 -6.95 -2.95 5.20
CA GLN A 38 -6.00 -1.91 4.80
C GLN A 38 -5.31 -1.36 6.05
N LEU A 39 -4.02 -1.07 5.91
CA LEU A 39 -3.22 -0.45 6.95
C LEU A 39 -3.71 0.98 7.21
N GLN A 40 -3.84 1.32 8.49
CA GLN A 40 -4.03 2.71 8.89
C GLN A 40 -2.75 3.50 8.65
N LYS A 41 -2.92 4.76 8.22
CA LYS A 41 -1.78 5.61 7.82
C LYS A 41 -0.85 5.98 8.97
N ALA A 42 -1.37 6.04 10.19
CA ALA A 42 -0.61 6.39 11.38
C ALA A 42 -1.20 5.70 12.61
N LEU A 43 -0.32 5.29 13.53
CA LEU A 43 -0.71 4.66 14.79
C LEU A 43 -1.08 5.66 15.89
N PHE A 44 -0.50 6.86 15.82
CA PHE A 44 -0.78 7.96 16.75
C PHE A 44 -1.41 9.14 16.01
N THR A 45 -2.39 9.75 16.66
CA THR A 45 -2.85 11.11 16.32
C THR A 45 -1.71 12.12 16.50
N PRO A 46 -1.81 13.33 15.90
CA PRO A 46 -0.80 14.36 16.10
C PRO A 46 -0.58 14.72 17.58
N ALA A 47 -1.66 14.78 18.38
CA ALA A 47 -1.58 15.08 19.80
C ALA A 47 -0.86 13.99 20.60
N GLU A 48 -1.22 12.72 20.37
CA GLU A 48 -0.55 11.58 21.02
C GLU A 48 0.93 11.50 20.65
N ARG A 49 1.27 11.81 19.39
CA ARG A 49 2.68 11.85 18.94
C ARG A 49 3.48 12.93 19.67
N SER A 50 2.90 14.11 19.87
CA SER A 50 3.54 15.18 20.65
C SER A 50 3.74 14.75 22.11
N PHE A 51 2.72 14.12 22.72
CA PHE A 51 2.82 13.62 24.08
C PHE A 51 3.87 12.52 24.23
N TYR A 52 3.95 11.59 23.27
CA TYR A 52 5.00 10.57 23.21
C TYR A 52 6.40 11.17 23.21
N GLY A 53 6.61 12.28 22.48
CA GLY A 53 7.87 13.02 22.48
C GLY A 53 8.26 13.54 23.86
N VAL A 54 7.30 14.11 24.60
CA VAL A 54 7.53 14.58 25.98
C VAL A 54 7.89 13.42 26.91
N LEU A 55 7.18 12.28 26.78
CA LEU A 55 7.50 11.09 27.58
C LEU A 55 8.91 10.58 27.31
N LYS A 56 9.34 10.51 26.04
CA LYS A 56 10.72 10.13 25.68
C LYS A 56 11.76 11.07 26.28
N GLN A 57 11.51 12.38 26.27
CA GLN A 57 12.42 13.36 26.88
C GLN A 57 12.50 13.19 28.40
N ALA A 58 11.40 12.87 29.06
CA ALA A 58 11.35 12.72 30.51
C ALA A 58 12.11 11.49 31.01
N VAL A 59 12.12 10.38 30.26
CA VAL A 59 12.82 9.14 30.66
C VAL A 59 14.29 9.08 30.20
N GLY A 60 14.70 9.95 29.27
CA GLY A 60 16.05 9.96 28.71
C GLY A 60 16.43 8.61 28.08
N ASP A 61 17.70 8.21 28.24
CA ASP A 61 18.23 6.95 27.69
C ASP A 61 18.11 5.77 28.67
N GLN A 62 17.42 5.96 29.80
CA GLN A 62 17.30 4.94 30.84
C GLN A 62 16.22 3.90 30.53
N TYR A 63 15.18 4.30 29.81
CA TYR A 63 14.02 3.46 29.51
C TYR A 63 13.44 3.76 28.13
N ASP A 64 12.87 2.73 27.52
CA ASP A 64 12.07 2.87 26.30
C ASP A 64 10.58 3.01 26.61
N VAL A 65 9.93 3.93 25.90
CA VAL A 65 8.48 4.13 25.96
C VAL A 65 7.83 3.43 24.77
N PHE A 66 6.90 2.51 25.04
CA PHE A 66 6.11 1.83 24.02
C PHE A 66 4.65 2.32 24.03
N GLY A 67 4.14 2.63 22.84
CA GLY A 67 2.71 2.90 22.66
C GLY A 67 1.90 1.61 22.69
N LYS A 68 0.91 1.54 23.58
CA LYS A 68 -0.08 0.46 23.54
C LYS A 68 -1.07 0.74 22.41
N VAL A 69 -0.94 0.00 21.32
CA VAL A 69 -1.80 0.13 20.13
C VAL A 69 -2.70 -1.09 20.01
N ARG A 70 -4.00 -0.90 19.76
CA ARG A 70 -4.93 -2.02 19.52
C ARG A 70 -4.82 -2.45 18.06
N VAL A 71 -5.10 -3.72 17.76
CA VAL A 71 -5.08 -4.23 16.38
C VAL A 71 -6.00 -3.41 15.46
N ALA A 72 -7.15 -2.95 15.96
CA ALA A 72 -8.10 -2.11 15.22
C ALA A 72 -7.55 -0.73 14.82
N ASP A 73 -6.52 -0.24 15.51
CA ASP A 73 -5.86 1.03 15.19
C ASP A 73 -4.72 0.82 14.15
N VAL A 74 -4.30 -0.43 13.91
CA VAL A 74 -3.30 -0.81 12.90
C VAL A 74 -3.95 -1.13 11.55
N LEU A 75 -5.06 -1.87 11.58
CA LEU A 75 -5.75 -2.39 10.39
C LEU A 75 -7.24 -2.08 10.45
N THR A 76 -7.80 -1.66 9.32
CA THR A 76 -9.25 -1.45 9.16
C THR A 76 -9.77 -2.23 7.95
N PRO A 77 -11.01 -2.74 7.96
CA PRO A 77 -11.62 -3.33 6.77
C PRO A 77 -11.64 -2.31 5.61
N LYS A 78 -11.45 -2.79 4.37
CA LYS A 78 -11.64 -1.96 3.19
C LYS A 78 -13.09 -1.46 3.09
N ARG A 79 -13.27 -0.29 2.46
CA ARG A 79 -14.60 0.32 2.25
C ARG A 79 -15.55 -0.68 1.57
N GLY A 80 -16.77 -0.79 2.09
CA GLY A 80 -17.80 -1.71 1.58
C GLY A 80 -17.87 -3.06 2.29
N MET A 81 -16.96 -3.35 3.22
CA MET A 81 -17.00 -4.55 4.06
C MET A 81 -17.66 -4.24 5.41
N ASN A 82 -18.54 -5.11 5.89
CA ASN A 82 -19.25 -4.92 7.16
C ASN A 82 -18.26 -4.91 8.34
N ARG A 83 -18.56 -4.11 9.37
CA ARG A 83 -17.71 -3.86 10.55
C ARG A 83 -18.08 -4.73 11.76
N SER A 84 -18.87 -5.79 11.53
CA SER A 84 -19.54 -6.60 12.55
C SER A 84 -18.80 -7.90 12.83
#